data_AF-A0A6V7LAB8-F1
#
_entry.id   AF-A0A6V7LAB8-F1
#
_cell.length_a   1.000
_cell.length_b   1.000
_cell.length_c   1.000
_cell.angle_alpha   90.00
_cell.angle_beta   90.00
_cell.angle_gamma   90.00
#
_symmetry.space_group_name_H-M   'P 1'
#
loop_
_entity.id
_entity.type
_entity.pdbx_description
1 polymer ?
#
loop_
_entity_poly.entity_id
_entity_poly.type
_entity_poly.pdbx_seq_one_letter_code
_entity_poly.pdbx_strand_id
1 'polypeptide(L)' 'NEAMTGTHTQNPVYSRITLALMEDTGWYSANYSMAQELSWGRELGCEFAMKSCKEWMTSRISRHS' A
#
# COMPACT_ATOMS: atom_id res chain seq x y z
N ASN A 1 -0.07 6.57 5.04
CA ASN A 1 -1.23 7.46 4.82
C ASN A 1 -2.32 6.80 4.00
N GLU A 2 -2.44 5.48 4.03
CA GLU A 2 -3.55 4.79 3.35
C GLU A 2 -4.85 5.03 4.14
N ALA A 3 -6.01 5.15 3.48
CA ALA A 3 -7.28 5.50 4.12
C ALA A 3 -7.77 4.48 5.16
N MET A 4 -7.46 3.20 4.97
CA MET A 4 -7.91 2.09 5.81
C MET A 4 -6.77 1.53 6.68
N THR A 5 -5.75 2.34 6.96
CA THR A 5 -4.72 1.99 7.95
C THR A 5 -5.26 2.14 9.38
N GLY A 6 -4.66 1.43 10.34
CA GLY A 6 -5.05 1.48 11.77
C GLY A 6 -4.72 2.77 12.52
N THR A 7 -4.42 3.86 11.80
CA THR A 7 -4.05 5.17 12.37
C THR A 7 -4.73 6.29 11.59
N HIS A 8 -5.11 7.36 12.27
CA HIS A 8 -5.72 8.51 11.62
C HIS A 8 -4.65 9.40 10.99
N THR A 9 -4.90 9.87 9.76
CA THR A 9 -4.11 10.89 9.08
C THR A 9 -5.03 11.96 8.54
N GLN A 10 -4.59 13.23 8.56
CA GLN A 10 -5.39 14.36 8.05
C GLN A 10 -5.59 14.32 6.53
N ASN A 11 -4.69 13.66 5.81
CA ASN A 11 -4.75 13.51 4.35
C ASN A 11 -4.68 12.01 4.00
N PRO A 12 -5.79 11.27 4.14
CA PRO A 12 -5.84 9.86 3.76
C PRO A 12 -5.76 9.71 2.24
N VAL A 13 -5.07 8.65 1.80
CA VAL A 13 -4.98 8.24 0.40
C VAL A 13 -5.98 7.11 0.17
N TYR A 14 -7.01 7.39 -0.62
CA TYR A 14 -7.96 6.40 -1.10
C TYR A 14 -7.37 5.65 -2.30
N SER A 15 -6.53 4.67 -1.99
CA SER A 15 -5.77 3.93 -3.00
C SER A 15 -6.64 2.88 -3.72
N ARG A 16 -6.09 2.30 -4.78
CA ARG A 16 -6.69 1.12 -5.44
C ARG A 16 -6.93 -0.04 -4.46
N ILE A 17 -6.14 -0.15 -3.39
CA ILE A 17 -6.29 -1.21 -2.36
C ILE A 17 -7.56 -0.97 -1.54
N THR A 18 -7.78 0.25 -1.05
CA THR A 18 -9.01 0.61 -0.34
C THR A 18 -10.25 0.40 -1.21
N LEU A 19 -10.20 0.85 -2.46
CA LEU A 19 -11.31 0.68 -3.40
C LEU A 19 -11.64 -0.80 -3.66
N ALA A 20 -10.61 -1.63 -3.87
CA ALA A 20 -10.78 -3.06 -4.04
C ALA A 20 -11.38 -3.72 -2.80
N LEU A 21 -10.89 -3.38 -1.60
CA LEU A 21 -11.45 -3.91 -0.36
C LEU A 21 -12.94 -3.59 -0.20
N MET A 22 -13.35 -2.36 -0.54
CA MET A 22 -14.77 -1.97 -0.47
C MET A 22 -15.62 -2.71 -1.52
N GLU A 23 -15.10 -2.88 -2.73
CA GLU A 23 -15.79 -3.61 -3.80
C GLU A 23 -15.94 -5.10 -3.49
N ASP A 24 -14.91 -5.75 -2.93
CA ASP A 24 -14.91 -7.17 -2.53
C ASP A 24 -15.95 -7.50 -1.44
N THR A 25 -16.43 -6.49 -0.68
CA THR A 25 -17.57 -6.69 0.24
C THR A 25 -18.89 -6.96 -0.47
N GLY A 26 -18.98 -6.60 -1.76
CA GLY A 26 -20.20 -6.64 -2.55
C GLY A 26 -21.19 -5.51 -2.28
N TRP A 27 -20.88 -4.57 -1.38
CA TRP A 27 -21.77 -3.44 -1.06
C TRP A 27 -21.58 -2.23 -1.99
N TYR A 28 -20.42 -2.14 -2.63
CA TYR A 28 -20.03 -0.99 -3.44
C TYR A 28 -19.51 -1.43 -4.81
N SER A 29 -19.73 -0.59 -5.82
CA SER A 29 -19.02 -0.67 -7.11
C SER A 29 -18.03 0.48 -7.19
N ALA A 30 -16.74 0.16 -7.29
CA ALA A 30 -15.68 1.14 -7.14
C ALA A 30 -15.34 1.83 -8.46
N ASN A 31 -15.26 3.16 -8.44
CA ASN A 31 -14.70 3.92 -9.56
C ASN A 31 -13.17 4.05 -9.41
N TYR A 32 -12.42 3.10 -9.98
CA TYR A 32 -10.97 3.09 -9.89
C TYR A 32 -10.27 4.27 -10.59
N SER A 33 -10.95 5.03 -11.45
CA SER A 33 -10.39 6.26 -12.04
C SER A 33 -10.20 7.37 -11.00
N MET A 34 -10.86 7.27 -9.85
CA MET A 34 -10.69 8.18 -8.72
C MET A 34 -9.63 7.71 -7.72
N ALA A 35 -8.98 6.57 -7.95
CA ALA A 35 -7.97 6.04 -7.05
C ALA A 35 -6.77 7.00 -6.97
N GLN A 36 -6.37 7.33 -5.74
CA GLN A 36 -5.19 8.13 -5.48
C GLN A 36 -3.93 7.25 -5.49
N GLU A 37 -2.80 7.86 -5.88
CA GLU A 37 -1.52 7.16 -5.89
C GLU A 37 -0.99 6.93 -4.47
N LEU A 38 -0.68 5.67 -4.15
CA LEU A 38 -0.01 5.28 -2.91
C LEU A 38 1.48 5.01 -3.21
N SER A 39 2.34 5.95 -2.86
CA SER A 39 3.80 5.84 -3.09
C SER A 39 4.47 4.85 -2.14
N TRP A 40 3.93 4.63 -0.96
CA TRP A 40 4.46 3.68 0.01
C TRP A 40 4.35 2.25 -0.54
N GLY A 41 5.47 1.52 -0.56
CA GLY A 41 5.48 0.15 -1.10
C GLY A 41 5.60 0.04 -2.61
N ARG A 42 5.46 1.15 -3.37
CA ARG A 42 5.51 1.15 -4.83
C ARG A 42 6.87 0.64 -5.32
N GLU A 43 6.82 -0.37 -6.20
CA GLU A 43 8.00 -0.97 -6.84
C GLU A 43 9.05 -1.54 -5.86
N LEU A 44 8.66 -1.84 -4.61
CA LEU A 44 9.56 -2.43 -3.61
C LEU A 44 9.66 -3.96 -3.70
N GLY A 45 8.79 -4.60 -4.49
CA GLY A 45 8.81 -6.04 -4.78
C GLY A 45 8.33 -6.96 -3.65
N CYS A 46 8.31 -8.27 -3.89
CA CYS A 46 7.77 -9.26 -2.95
C CYS A 46 8.56 -9.34 -1.64
N GLU A 47 9.86 -9.08 -1.64
CA GLU A 47 10.66 -9.09 -0.41
C GLU A 47 10.16 -8.06 0.61
N PHE A 48 9.76 -6.88 0.15
CA PHE A 48 9.18 -5.85 1.02
C PHE A 48 7.90 -6.33 1.72
N ALA A 49 7.04 -7.06 1.00
CA ALA A 49 5.76 -7.54 1.52
C ALA A 49 5.90 -8.81 2.39
N MET A 50 6.88 -9.66 2.10
CA MET A 50 6.99 -11.00 2.70
C MET A 50 8.07 -11.16 3.76
N LYS A 51 9.10 -10.30 3.76
CA LYS A 51 10.21 -10.36 4.74
C LYS A 51 9.98 -9.39 5.87
N SER A 52 10.68 -9.61 6.98
CA SER A 52 10.67 -8.63 8.06
C SER A 52 11.26 -7.30 7.59
N CYS A 53 10.84 -6.21 8.23
CA CYS A 53 11.36 -4.86 7.94
C CYS A 53 12.90 -4.83 7.97
N LYS A 54 13.51 -5.48 8.96
CA LYS A 54 14.97 -5.56 9.10
C LYS A 54 15.62 -6.30 7.92
N GLU A 55 15.11 -7.48 7.55
CA GLU A 55 15.67 -8.27 6.45
C GLU A 55 15.60 -7.50 5.12
N TRP A 56 14.46 -6.87 4.83
CA TRP A 56 14.30 -6.05 3.62
C TRP A 56 15.24 -4.85 3.60
N MET A 57 15.42 -4.15 4.72
CA MET A 57 16.38 -3.04 4.82
C MET A 57 17.82 -3.51 4.57
N THR A 58 18.22 -4.63 5.19
CA THR A 58 19.56 -5.20 4.98
C THR A 58 19.79 -5.65 3.53
N SER A 59 18.82 -6.31 2.90
CA SER A 59 18.95 -6.73 1.49
C SER A 59 19.03 -5.54 0.53
N ARG A 60 18.34 -4.43 0.83
CA ARG A 60 18.45 -3.19 0.05
C ARG A 60 19.82 -2.55 0.16
N ILE A 61 20.38 -2.47 1.37
CA ILE A 61 21.72 -1.90 1.59
C ILE A 61 22.76 -2.72 0.81
N SER A 62 22.73 -4.05 0.91
CA SER A 62 23.72 -4.89 0.23
C SER A 62 23.65 -4.84 -1.31
N ARG A 63 22.51 -4.47 -1.89
CA ARG A 63 22.34 -4.32 -3.35
C ARG A 63 22.88 -2.99 -3.90
N HIS A 64 23.12 -2.01 -3.04
CA HIS A 64 23.60 -0.67 -3.42
C HIS A 64 25.03 -0.38 -2.92
N SER A 65 25.68 -1.38 -2.31
CA SER A 65 27.12 -1.40 -1.97
C SER A 65 27.92 -2.02 -3.09
#